data_AF-A0A494XM88-F1
#
_entry.id   AF-A0A494XM88-F1
#
_cell.length_a   1.000
_cell.length_b   1.000
_cell.length_c   1.000
_cell.angle_alpha   90.00
_cell.angle_beta   90.00
_cell.angle_gamma   90.00
#
_symmetry.space_group_name_H-M   'P 1'
#
loop_
_entity.id
_entity.type
_entity.pdbx_description
1 polymer ?
#
loop_
_entity_poly.entity_id
_entity_poly.type
_entity_poly.pdbx_seq_one_letter_code
_entity_poly.pdbx_strand_id
1 'polypeptide(L)'
;METRTVREQLVEYAQTLIMLRGFNGFSYRDLSELVGVKTSSIHYYFPSKDDLILEAVNTYSSETLAEMYAMDSSLPADVRLDRYTRLFGKVLGDGDQICLCGMLAADIASLPENVKQAVQSFFRSNETWLGKLLAEGKRQGTLVDTGKPEVAGRVLYSAFQGAVLASRLFGVRSRLEEVTAAYKVR
;
A
#
# COMPACT_ATOMS: atom_id res chain seq x y z
N MET A 1 -12.33 8.01 -22.81
CA MET A 1 -11.82 6.90 -21.97
C MET A 1 -11.26 5.86 -22.92
N GLU A 2 -9.93 5.69 -22.93
CA GLU A 2 -9.32 4.57 -23.65
C GLU A 2 -9.76 3.26 -22.98
N THR A 3 -10.10 2.26 -23.80
CA THR A 3 -10.46 0.93 -23.31
C THR A 3 -9.19 0.26 -22.78
N ARG A 4 -9.16 -0.07 -21.48
CA ARG A 4 -8.03 -0.80 -20.86
C ARG A 4 -7.78 -2.11 -21.60
N THR A 5 -6.52 -2.38 -21.88
CA THR A 5 -6.05 -3.64 -22.47
C THR A 5 -6.29 -4.81 -21.52
N VAL A 6 -6.34 -6.04 -22.05
CA VAL A 6 -6.44 -7.26 -21.24
C VAL A 6 -5.31 -7.35 -20.22
N ARG A 7 -4.10 -6.93 -20.60
CA ARG A 7 -2.93 -6.93 -19.70
C ARG A 7 -3.14 -6.00 -18.50
N GLU A 8 -3.60 -4.77 -18.73
CA GLU A 8 -3.89 -3.81 -17.67
C GLU A 8 -5.02 -4.30 -16.75
N GLN A 9 -6.08 -4.87 -17.32
CA GLN A 9 -7.16 -5.46 -16.52
C GLN A 9 -6.67 -6.62 -15.64
N LEU A 10 -5.80 -7.49 -16.17
CA LEU A 10 -5.20 -8.57 -15.37
C LEU A 10 -4.40 -8.04 -14.18
N VAL A 11 -3.61 -6.97 -14.37
CA VAL A 11 -2.85 -6.34 -13.29
C VAL A 11 -3.79 -5.74 -12.25
N GLU A 12 -4.79 -4.97 -12.67
CA GLU A 12 -5.75 -4.32 -11.77
C GLU A 12 -6.57 -5.31 -10.95
N TYR A 13 -7.09 -6.37 -11.58
CA TYR A 13 -7.81 -7.42 -10.85
C TYR A 13 -6.88 -8.23 -9.95
N ALA A 14 -5.63 -8.47 -10.35
CA ALA A 14 -4.64 -9.10 -9.47
C ALA A 14 -4.38 -8.23 -8.23
N GLN A 15 -4.18 -6.92 -8.40
CA GLN A 15 -4.04 -6.00 -7.27
C GLN A 15 -5.25 -6.07 -6.33
N THR A 16 -6.46 -6.00 -6.89
CA THR A 16 -7.72 -6.12 -6.13
C THR A 16 -7.79 -7.42 -5.33
N LEU A 17 -7.51 -8.55 -5.98
CA LEU A 17 -7.54 -9.87 -5.34
C LEU A 17 -6.48 -10.01 -4.25
N ILE A 18 -5.28 -9.45 -4.43
CA ILE A 18 -4.22 -9.44 -3.41
C ILE A 18 -4.65 -8.60 -2.20
N MET A 19 -5.17 -7.40 -2.42
CA MET A 19 -5.64 -6.51 -1.36
C MET A 19 -6.78 -7.14 -0.53
N LEU A 20 -7.59 -7.98 -1.15
CA LEU A 20 -8.67 -8.70 -0.49
C LEU A 20 -8.21 -10.01 0.16
N ARG A 21 -7.41 -10.83 -0.53
CA ARG A 21 -7.23 -12.26 -0.20
C ARG A 21 -5.77 -12.68 0.01
N GLY A 22 -4.80 -11.79 -0.23
CA GLY A 22 -3.38 -12.11 -0.18
C GLY A 22 -2.89 -12.87 -1.41
N PHE A 23 -1.62 -13.21 -1.43
CA PHE A 23 -0.96 -13.88 -2.56
C PHE A 23 -1.53 -15.27 -2.82
N ASN A 24 -1.76 -16.03 -1.75
CA ASN A 24 -2.25 -17.40 -1.82
C ASN A 24 -3.77 -17.49 -2.03
N GLY A 25 -4.49 -16.38 -1.92
CA GLY A 25 -5.96 -16.33 -1.96
C GLY A 25 -6.59 -16.19 -3.34
N PHE A 26 -5.81 -16.27 -4.43
CA PHE A 26 -6.34 -16.24 -5.79
C PHE A 26 -5.54 -17.05 -6.82
N SER A 27 -6.17 -17.36 -7.94
CA SER A 27 -5.66 -18.15 -9.05
C SER A 27 -5.87 -17.46 -10.40
N TYR A 28 -5.27 -18.00 -11.45
CA TYR A 28 -5.54 -17.56 -12.83
C TYR A 28 -6.98 -17.87 -13.28
N ARG A 29 -7.67 -18.80 -12.63
CA ARG A 29 -9.09 -19.05 -12.90
C ARG A 29 -9.93 -17.86 -12.46
N ASP A 30 -9.68 -17.32 -11.26
CA ASP A 30 -10.40 -16.13 -10.77
C ASP A 30 -10.22 -14.94 -11.72
N LEU A 31 -9.00 -14.72 -12.22
CA LEU A 31 -8.71 -13.66 -13.18
C LEU A 31 -9.36 -13.89 -14.55
N SER A 32 -9.36 -15.14 -15.02
CA SER A 32 -9.99 -15.56 -16.26
C SER A 32 -11.50 -15.25 -16.26
N GLU A 33 -12.16 -15.51 -15.13
CA GLU A 33 -13.59 -15.22 -14.92
C GLU A 33 -13.86 -13.70 -14.87
N LEU A 34 -13.02 -12.93 -14.17
CA LEU A 34 -13.19 -11.47 -14.04
C LEU A 34 -12.94 -10.70 -15.35
N VAL A 35 -11.93 -11.13 -16.12
CA VAL A 35 -11.53 -10.47 -17.37
C VAL A 35 -12.31 -11.00 -18.58
N GLY A 36 -12.93 -12.18 -18.47
CA GLY A 36 -13.67 -12.81 -19.58
C GLY A 36 -12.77 -13.41 -20.66
N VAL A 37 -11.57 -13.86 -20.29
CA VAL A 37 -10.60 -14.52 -21.20
C VAL A 37 -10.31 -15.93 -20.73
N LYS A 38 -9.77 -16.81 -21.60
CA LYS A 38 -9.34 -18.15 -21.20
C LYS A 38 -8.08 -18.07 -20.33
N THR A 39 -7.92 -18.96 -19.36
CA THR A 39 -6.66 -19.10 -18.58
C THR A 39 -5.42 -19.22 -19.46
N SER A 40 -5.52 -19.93 -20.59
CA SER A 40 -4.41 -20.04 -21.56
C SER A 40 -3.99 -18.69 -22.15
N SER A 41 -4.93 -17.75 -22.31
CA SER A 41 -4.64 -16.40 -22.80
C SER A 41 -3.91 -15.56 -21.76
N ILE A 42 -4.08 -15.83 -20.46
CA ILE A 42 -3.33 -15.13 -19.40
C ILE A 42 -1.84 -15.43 -19.51
N HIS A 43 -1.48 -16.68 -19.81
CA HIS A 43 -0.06 -17.07 -20.01
C HIS A 43 0.63 -16.38 -21.19
N TYR A 44 -0.14 -15.87 -22.17
CA TYR A 44 0.41 -15.03 -23.23
C TYR A 44 0.91 -13.67 -22.70
N TYR A 45 0.20 -13.08 -21.73
CA TYR A 45 0.58 -11.81 -21.12
C TYR A 45 1.58 -11.97 -19.97
N PHE A 46 1.42 -13.04 -19.19
CA PHE A 46 2.18 -13.32 -17.98
C PHE A 46 2.56 -14.80 -17.94
N PRO A 47 3.79 -15.15 -18.39
CA PRO A 47 4.26 -16.53 -18.44
C PRO A 47 4.10 -17.26 -17.10
N SER A 48 4.38 -16.57 -16.00
CA SER A 48 4.20 -17.06 -14.64
C SER A 48 3.36 -16.11 -13.77
N LYS A 49 2.79 -16.63 -12.68
CA LYS A 49 2.09 -15.82 -11.67
C LYS A 49 3.04 -14.80 -11.05
N ASP A 50 4.31 -15.14 -10.92
CA ASP A 50 5.35 -14.28 -10.37
C ASP A 50 5.54 -13.01 -11.21
N ASP A 51 5.48 -13.12 -12.54
CA ASP A 51 5.57 -11.98 -13.45
C ASP A 51 4.38 -11.02 -13.26
N LEU A 52 3.17 -11.58 -13.18
CA LEU A 52 1.95 -10.81 -12.92
C LEU A 52 2.00 -10.09 -11.58
N ILE A 53 2.44 -10.79 -10.53
CA ILE A 53 2.52 -10.22 -9.18
C ILE A 53 3.58 -9.13 -9.10
N LEU A 54 4.75 -9.35 -9.69
CA LEU A 54 5.80 -8.34 -9.71
C LEU A 54 5.30 -7.07 -10.39
N GLU A 55 4.60 -7.20 -11.52
CA GLU A 55 4.02 -6.05 -12.19
C GLU A 55 2.92 -5.38 -11.36
N ALA A 56 2.02 -6.16 -10.75
CA ALA A 56 0.99 -5.64 -9.85
C ALA A 56 1.59 -4.83 -8.70
N VAL A 57 2.67 -5.32 -8.08
CA VAL A 57 3.41 -4.61 -7.02
C VAL A 57 4.05 -3.34 -7.55
N ASN A 58 4.71 -3.40 -8.70
CA ASN A 58 5.40 -2.24 -9.28
C ASN A 58 4.42 -1.13 -9.67
N THR A 59 3.31 -1.47 -10.33
CA THR A 59 2.26 -0.52 -10.70
C THR A 59 1.65 0.12 -9.47
N TYR A 60 1.25 -0.69 -8.48
CA TYR A 60 0.67 -0.21 -7.22
C TYR A 60 1.65 0.71 -6.47
N SER A 61 2.93 0.31 -6.40
CA SER A 61 3.97 1.07 -5.73
C SER A 61 4.23 2.39 -6.44
N SER A 62 4.31 2.39 -7.77
CA SER A 62 4.51 3.59 -8.57
C SER A 62 3.41 4.62 -8.32
N GLU A 63 2.15 4.20 -8.40
CA GLU A 63 0.98 5.07 -8.20
C GLU A 63 0.92 5.62 -6.76
N THR A 64 1.03 4.73 -5.77
CA THR A 64 0.94 5.11 -4.35
C THR A 64 2.08 6.04 -3.94
N LEU A 65 3.31 5.72 -4.35
CA LEU A 65 4.49 6.53 -4.01
C LEU A 65 4.50 7.84 -4.79
N ALA A 66 4.02 7.87 -6.04
CA ALA A 66 3.87 9.12 -6.78
C ALA A 66 2.91 10.08 -6.06
N GLU A 67 1.77 9.59 -5.56
CA GLU A 67 0.84 10.42 -4.79
C GLU A 67 1.47 10.91 -3.47
N MET A 68 2.22 10.05 -2.78
CA MET A 68 2.95 10.41 -1.55
C MET A 68 4.01 11.50 -1.81
N TYR A 69 4.80 11.35 -2.87
CA TYR A 69 5.88 12.30 -3.19
C TYR A 69 5.36 13.60 -3.83
N ALA A 70 4.17 13.59 -4.45
CA ALA A 70 3.53 14.77 -5.00
C ALA A 70 2.90 15.69 -3.94
N MET A 71 2.89 15.31 -2.66
CA MET A 71 2.38 16.17 -1.59
C MET A 71 3.21 17.45 -1.49
N ASP A 72 2.54 18.59 -1.65
CA ASP A 72 3.14 19.93 -1.56
C ASP A 72 3.95 20.10 -0.26
N SER A 73 5.26 20.30 -0.42
CA SER A 73 6.21 20.44 0.66
C SER A 73 6.12 21.77 1.41
N SER A 74 5.36 22.74 0.90
CA SER A 74 5.09 24.00 1.60
C SER A 74 4.04 23.85 2.71
N LEU A 75 3.27 22.75 2.69
CA LEU A 75 2.26 22.47 3.70
C LEU A 75 2.91 22.04 5.03
N PRO A 76 2.31 22.42 6.18
CA PRO A 76 2.72 21.92 7.48
C PRO A 76 2.75 20.39 7.54
N ALA A 77 3.70 19.83 8.31
CA ALA A 77 3.94 18.40 8.36
C ALA A 77 2.72 17.60 8.86
N ASP A 78 1.95 18.13 9.80
CA ASP A 78 0.72 17.53 10.30
C ASP A 78 -0.39 17.46 9.25
N VAL A 79 -0.51 18.49 8.41
CA VAL A 79 -1.43 18.49 7.26
C VAL A 79 -1.01 17.46 6.21
N ARG A 80 0.30 17.32 5.97
CA ARG A 80 0.84 16.28 5.09
C ARG A 80 0.63 14.88 5.66
N LEU A 81 0.71 14.70 6.98
CA LEU A 81 0.40 13.44 7.65
C LEU A 81 -1.09 13.08 7.49
N ASP A 82 -2.00 14.04 7.58
CA ASP A 82 -3.43 13.80 7.27
C ASP A 82 -3.64 13.36 5.81
N ARG A 83 -2.92 13.99 4.86
CA ARG A 83 -2.95 13.58 3.45
C ARG A 83 -2.44 12.16 3.27
N TYR A 84 -1.35 11.80 3.94
CA TYR A 84 -0.79 10.46 3.92
C TYR A 84 -1.78 9.42 4.48
N THR A 85 -2.46 9.73 5.58
CA THR A 85 -3.51 8.88 6.17
C THR A 85 -4.62 8.56 5.16
N ARG A 86 -5.02 9.55 4.37
CA ARG A 86 -6.05 9.38 3.33
C ARG A 86 -5.65 8.42 2.23
N LEU A 87 -4.36 8.20 1.97
CA LEU A 87 -3.91 7.18 0.99
C LEU A 87 -4.39 5.78 1.39
N PHE A 88 -4.34 5.44 2.68
CA PHE A 88 -4.88 4.18 3.19
C PHE A 88 -6.41 4.18 3.23
N GLY A 89 -7.01 5.32 3.53
CA GLY A 89 -8.46 5.50 3.54
C GLY A 89 -9.12 5.26 2.19
N LYS A 90 -8.45 5.59 1.06
CA LYS A 90 -8.94 5.28 -0.29
C LYS A 90 -9.10 3.77 -0.49
N VAL A 91 -8.11 3.00 -0.07
CA VAL A 91 -8.13 1.53 -0.19
C VAL A 91 -9.25 0.91 0.65
N LEU A 92 -9.46 1.39 1.88
CA LEU A 92 -10.59 0.95 2.73
C LEU A 92 -11.96 1.50 2.28
N GLY A 93 -11.97 2.56 1.47
CA GLY A 93 -13.16 3.28 1.03
C GLY A 93 -14.10 2.43 0.18
N ASP A 94 -13.51 1.57 -0.66
CA ASP A 94 -14.18 0.77 -1.68
C ASP A 94 -14.54 -0.66 -1.23
N GLY A 95 -14.28 -1.03 0.04
CA GLY A 95 -14.62 -2.34 0.61
C GLY A 95 -13.61 -2.84 1.63
N ASP A 96 -13.41 -4.16 1.68
CA ASP A 96 -12.49 -4.85 2.60
C ASP A 96 -11.02 -4.85 2.11
N GLN A 97 -10.69 -4.02 1.13
CA GLN A 97 -9.34 -3.92 0.59
C GLN A 97 -8.41 -3.24 1.61
N ILE A 98 -7.19 -3.74 1.70
CA ILE A 98 -6.13 -3.15 2.50
C ILE A 98 -4.83 -3.08 1.70
N CYS A 99 -3.79 -2.41 2.23
CA CYS A 99 -2.53 -2.18 1.53
C CYS A 99 -2.00 -3.46 0.86
N LEU A 100 -1.78 -3.40 -0.46
CA LEU A 100 -1.31 -4.54 -1.26
C LEU A 100 0.01 -5.09 -0.73
N CYS A 101 0.99 -4.22 -0.50
CA CYS A 101 2.29 -4.61 0.05
C CYS A 101 2.18 -5.10 1.49
N GLY A 102 1.19 -4.62 2.27
CA GLY A 102 0.89 -5.12 3.62
C GLY A 102 0.40 -6.58 3.60
N MET A 103 -0.52 -6.90 2.69
CA MET A 103 -1.00 -8.28 2.48
C MET A 103 0.14 -9.20 2.03
N LEU A 104 0.95 -8.77 1.07
CA LEU A 104 2.08 -9.55 0.58
C LEU A 104 3.17 -9.74 1.63
N ALA A 105 3.39 -8.76 2.52
CA ALA A 105 4.34 -8.90 3.62
C ALA A 105 3.95 -10.04 4.59
N ALA A 106 2.65 -10.31 4.78
CA ALA A 106 2.19 -11.44 5.57
C ALA A 106 2.46 -12.79 4.88
N ASP A 107 2.45 -12.82 3.54
CA ASP A 107 2.72 -14.00 2.70
C ASP A 107 4.20 -14.12 2.28
N ILE A 108 5.12 -13.34 2.87
CA ILE A 108 6.50 -13.16 2.37
C ILE A 108 7.28 -14.47 2.17
N ALA A 109 6.96 -15.52 2.93
CA ALA A 109 7.59 -16.84 2.81
C ALA A 109 7.23 -17.56 1.50
N SER A 110 6.05 -17.29 0.94
CA SER A 110 5.54 -17.87 -0.30
C SER A 110 5.95 -17.09 -1.55
N LEU A 111 6.53 -15.90 -1.39
CA LEU A 111 6.83 -15.01 -2.52
C LEU A 111 8.17 -15.35 -3.18
N PRO A 112 8.30 -15.13 -4.50
CA PRO A 112 9.59 -15.17 -5.18
C PRO A 112 10.46 -13.97 -4.77
N GLU A 113 11.78 -14.13 -4.86
CA GLU A 113 12.74 -13.17 -4.31
C GLU A 113 12.62 -11.76 -4.91
N ASN A 114 12.38 -11.65 -6.21
CA ASN A 114 12.13 -10.38 -6.90
C ASN A 114 10.92 -9.62 -6.32
N VAL A 115 9.82 -10.31 -6.02
CA VAL A 115 8.63 -9.72 -5.40
C VAL A 115 8.91 -9.34 -3.95
N LYS A 116 9.65 -10.15 -3.19
CA LYS A 116 10.08 -9.79 -1.83
C LYS A 116 10.85 -8.47 -1.82
N GLN A 117 11.80 -8.32 -2.75
CA GLN A 117 12.60 -7.10 -2.88
C GLN A 117 11.75 -5.88 -3.24
N ALA A 118 10.77 -6.04 -4.12
CA ALA A 118 9.83 -4.98 -4.48
C ALA A 118 8.99 -4.54 -3.27
N VAL A 119 8.41 -5.48 -2.52
CA VAL A 119 7.65 -5.20 -1.28
C VAL A 119 8.51 -4.52 -0.23
N GLN A 120 9.74 -4.99 -0.01
CA GLN A 120 10.68 -4.35 0.92
C GLN A 120 11.05 -2.92 0.48
N SER A 121 11.20 -2.67 -0.83
CA SER A 121 11.47 -1.34 -1.37
C SER A 121 10.32 -0.38 -1.10
N PHE A 122 9.09 -0.86 -1.24
CA PHE A 122 7.88 -0.09 -0.91
C PHE A 122 7.85 0.28 0.57
N PHE A 123 8.11 -0.68 1.48
CA PHE A 123 8.18 -0.43 2.92
C PHE A 123 9.24 0.64 3.24
N ARG A 124 10.48 0.45 2.78
CA ARG A 124 11.58 1.39 3.02
C ARG A 124 11.28 2.81 2.53
N SER A 125 10.59 2.93 1.38
CA SER A 125 10.20 4.24 0.83
C SER A 125 9.23 4.98 1.75
N ASN A 126 8.19 4.28 2.23
CA ASN A 126 7.22 4.85 3.16
C ASN A 126 7.87 5.22 4.50
N GLU A 127 8.64 4.29 5.08
CA GLU A 127 9.33 4.50 6.36
C GLU A 127 10.28 5.71 6.31
N THR A 128 11.05 5.83 5.22
CA THR A 128 11.98 6.95 5.02
C THR A 128 11.25 8.27 4.89
N TRP A 129 10.16 8.30 4.11
CA TRP A 129 9.35 9.51 3.92
C TRP A 129 8.71 9.97 5.23
N LEU A 130 8.12 9.04 6.00
CA LEU A 130 7.51 9.32 7.30
C LEU A 130 8.54 9.77 8.34
N GLY A 131 9.73 9.17 8.36
CA GLY A 131 10.80 9.60 9.25
C GLY A 131 11.23 11.05 8.99
N LYS A 132 11.35 11.44 7.71
CA LYS A 132 11.64 12.83 7.33
C LYS A 132 10.50 13.76 7.72
N LEU A 133 9.25 13.36 7.51
CA LEU A 133 8.07 14.14 7.86
C LEU A 133 7.99 14.40 9.37
N LEU A 134 8.21 13.38 10.19
CA LEU A 134 8.22 13.51 11.66
C LEU A 134 9.34 14.43 12.14
N ALA A 135 10.54 14.29 11.57
CA ALA A 135 11.65 15.19 11.89
C ALA A 135 11.36 16.66 11.52
N GLU A 136 10.66 16.88 10.41
CA GLU A 136 10.19 18.20 9.98
C GLU A 136 9.11 18.76 10.90
N GLY A 137 8.07 17.98 11.20
CA GLY A 137 6.98 18.40 12.09
C GLY A 137 7.47 18.70 13.51
N LYS A 138 8.48 17.98 13.99
CA LYS A 138 9.16 18.30 15.26
C LYS A 138 9.83 19.67 15.25
N ARG A 139 10.50 20.04 14.13
CA ARG A 139 11.09 21.38 13.98
C ARG A 139 10.03 22.47 13.86
N GLN A 140 8.89 22.16 13.24
CA GLN A 140 7.74 23.06 13.11
C GLN A 140 6.90 23.17 14.39
N GLY A 141 7.09 22.26 15.36
CA GLY A 141 6.25 22.17 16.55
C GLY A 141 4.84 21.62 16.30
N THR A 142 4.62 20.94 15.17
CA THR A 142 3.30 20.40 14.75
C THR A 142 3.13 18.92 15.05
N LEU A 143 4.24 18.16 15.11
CA LEU A 143 4.24 16.72 15.38
C LEU A 143 5.14 16.35 16.56
N VAL A 144 4.74 15.33 17.33
CA VAL A 144 5.53 14.73 18.40
C VAL A 144 6.30 13.51 17.90
N ASP A 145 7.59 13.45 18.24
CA ASP A 145 8.41 12.24 18.09
C ASP A 145 9.58 12.23 19.08
N THR A 146 9.86 11.04 19.61
CA THR A 146 10.85 10.76 20.65
C THR A 146 12.08 10.01 20.14
N GLY A 147 12.17 9.71 18.83
CA GLY A 147 13.20 8.81 18.27
C GLY A 147 14.17 9.44 17.27
N LYS A 148 15.04 8.58 16.73
CA LYS A 148 15.77 8.85 15.49
C LYS A 148 14.79 8.77 14.32
N PRO A 149 14.87 9.66 13.31
CA PRO A 149 13.92 9.69 12.19
C PRO A 149 13.67 8.33 11.53
N GLU A 150 14.72 7.53 11.37
CA GLU A 150 14.63 6.20 10.73
C GLU A 150 13.84 5.20 11.56
N VAL A 151 13.95 5.27 12.90
CA VAL A 151 13.18 4.41 13.81
C VAL A 151 11.75 4.90 13.90
N ALA A 152 11.55 6.21 14.03
CA ALA A 152 10.24 6.83 14.12
C ALA A 152 9.38 6.55 12.88
N GLY A 153 9.98 6.65 11.68
CA GLY A 153 9.34 6.29 10.43
C GLY A 153 8.88 4.82 10.38
N ARG A 154 9.72 3.89 10.84
CA ARG A 154 9.36 2.46 10.97
C ARG A 154 8.21 2.22 11.94
N VAL A 155 8.25 2.86 13.10
CA VAL A 155 7.20 2.71 14.12
C VAL A 155 5.88 3.26 13.61
N LEU A 156 5.88 4.46 13.02
CA LEU A 156 4.66 5.08 12.49
C LEU A 156 4.09 4.26 11.32
N TYR A 157 4.93 3.79 10.39
CA TYR A 157 4.46 2.95 9.29
C TYR A 157 3.89 1.61 9.79
N SER A 158 4.51 1.01 10.81
CA SER A 158 3.99 -0.21 11.47
C SER A 158 2.63 0.05 12.11
N ALA A 159 2.45 1.21 12.76
CA ALA A 159 1.17 1.61 13.33
C ALA A 159 0.09 1.78 12.25
N PHE A 160 0.40 2.40 11.10
CA PHE A 160 -0.52 2.48 9.97
C PHE A 160 -0.92 1.10 9.44
N GLN A 161 0.05 0.21 9.18
CA GLN A 161 -0.24 -1.14 8.68
C GLN A 161 -1.11 -1.93 9.66
N GLY A 162 -0.80 -1.86 10.97
CA GLY A 162 -1.61 -2.46 12.02
C GLY A 162 -3.01 -1.86 12.10
N ALA A 163 -3.13 -0.54 11.97
CA ALA A 163 -4.42 0.15 11.98
C ALA A 163 -5.28 -0.18 10.77
N VAL A 164 -4.71 -0.31 9.57
CA VAL A 164 -5.43 -0.77 8.37
C VAL A 164 -5.97 -2.19 8.59
N LEU A 165 -5.11 -3.11 9.07
CA LEU A 165 -5.50 -4.49 9.36
C LEU A 165 -6.60 -4.55 10.43
N ALA A 166 -6.46 -3.80 11.52
CA ALA A 166 -7.46 -3.72 12.58
C ALA A 166 -8.75 -3.06 12.10
N SER A 167 -8.68 -2.04 11.22
CA SER A 167 -9.86 -1.41 10.63
C SER A 167 -10.68 -2.43 9.85
N ARG A 168 -10.00 -3.29 9.07
CA ARG A 168 -10.63 -4.41 8.37
C ARG A 168 -11.21 -5.46 9.33
N LEU A 169 -10.44 -5.86 10.35
CA LEU A 169 -10.87 -6.87 11.33
C LEU A 169 -12.13 -6.47 12.09
N PHE A 170 -12.23 -5.19 12.49
CA PHE A 170 -13.31 -4.69 13.34
C PHE A 170 -14.40 -3.94 12.56
N GLY A 171 -14.21 -3.66 11.27
CA GLY A 171 -15.10 -2.80 10.49
C GLY A 171 -15.10 -1.34 10.94
N VAL A 172 -14.02 -0.86 11.57
CA VAL A 172 -13.93 0.49 12.17
C VAL A 172 -12.82 1.29 11.50
N ARG A 173 -13.21 2.26 10.65
CA ARG A 173 -12.26 3.08 9.87
C ARG A 173 -11.49 4.11 10.70
N SER A 174 -12.04 4.57 11.83
CA SER A 174 -11.42 5.61 12.68
C SER A 174 -10.04 5.20 13.23
N ARG A 175 -9.73 3.90 13.28
CA ARG A 175 -8.45 3.40 13.77
C ARG A 175 -7.25 3.96 13.01
N LEU A 176 -7.41 4.33 11.73
CA LEU A 176 -6.35 5.02 10.98
C LEU A 176 -6.15 6.47 11.42
N GLU A 177 -7.25 7.17 11.69
CA GLU A 177 -7.23 8.56 12.14
C GLU A 177 -6.63 8.66 13.55
N GLU A 178 -6.88 7.64 14.39
CA GLU A 178 -6.28 7.51 15.73
C GLU A 178 -4.75 7.45 15.68
N VAL A 179 -4.17 6.76 14.69
CA VAL A 179 -2.70 6.75 14.49
C VAL A 179 -2.20 8.16 14.27
N THR A 180 -2.81 8.90 13.35
CA THR A 180 -2.38 10.27 13.02
C THR A 180 -2.58 11.23 14.19
N ALA A 181 -3.71 11.14 14.89
CA ALA A 181 -4.01 11.95 16.05
C ALA A 181 -2.98 11.76 17.18
N ALA A 182 -2.43 10.55 17.35
CA ALA A 182 -1.43 10.25 18.38
C ALA A 182 -0.08 10.97 18.16
N TYR A 183 0.20 11.42 16.94
CA TYR A 183 1.45 12.10 16.59
C TYR A 183 1.32 13.62 16.47
N LYS A 184 0.12 14.19 16.58
CA LYS A 184 -0.09 15.65 16.53
C LYS A 184 0.14 16.30 17.89
N VAL A 185 0.75 17.48 17.89
CA VAL A 185 0.80 18.33 19.09
C VAL A 185 -0.63 18.85 19.36
N ARG A 186 -1.04 18.81 20.63
CA ARG A 186 -2.34 19.34 21.08
C ARG A 186 -2.30 20.85 21.27
#